data_AF-A0A7K2VVV2-F1
#
_entry.id   AF-A0A7K2VVV2-F1
#
_cell.length_a   1.000
_cell.length_b   1.000
_cell.length_c   1.000
_cell.angle_alpha   90.00
_cell.angle_beta   90.00
_cell.angle_gamma   90.00
#
_symmetry.space_group_name_H-M   'P 1'
#
loop_
_entity.id
_entity.type
_entity.pdbx_description
1 polymer ?
#
loop_
_entity_poly.entity_id
_entity_poly.type
_entity_poly.pdbx_seq_one_letter_code
_entity_poly.pdbx_strand_id
1 'polypeptide(L)' 'AVTAEALRGHPRDTRLLPVRTTGTGVAPLPYDGPAMLRGLALADALAVVPPGGAAAGDAVELLPLPTG' A
#
# COMPACT_ATOMS: atom_id res chain seq x y z
N ALA A 1 6.92 -4.01 6.92
CA ALA A 1 7.70 -4.14 5.68
C ALA A 1 8.43 -2.83 5.39
N VAL A 2 9.35 -2.80 4.42
CA VAL A 2 10.02 -1.57 3.97
C VAL A 2 9.47 -1.17 2.61
N THR A 3 9.20 0.12 2.41
CA THR A 3 8.72 0.66 1.14
C THR A 3 9.86 0.68 0.09
N ALA A 4 9.62 0.06 -1.07
CA ALA A 4 10.55 0.14 -2.21
C ALA A 4 10.35 1.45 -3.00
N GLU A 5 9.13 2.00 -2.96
CA GLU A 5 8.73 3.24 -3.62
C GLU A 5 7.89 4.09 -2.65
N ALA A 6 7.78 5.39 -2.91
CA ALA A 6 6.95 6.25 -2.07
C ALA A 6 5.46 5.88 -2.16
N LEU A 7 4.80 5.81 -1.00
CA LEU A 7 3.38 5.51 -0.88
C LEU A 7 2.60 6.80 -0.67
N ARG A 8 1.67 7.09 -1.58
CA ARG A 8 0.82 8.29 -1.48
C ARG A 8 -0.20 8.14 -0.36
N GLY A 9 -0.10 8.97 0.68
CA GLY A 9 -1.09 9.09 1.74
C GLY A 9 -2.29 9.96 1.35
N HIS A 10 -3.36 9.89 2.14
CA HIS A 10 -4.45 10.86 2.08
C HIS A 10 -4.01 12.16 2.81
N PRO A 11 -4.54 13.35 2.47
CA PRO A 11 -4.13 14.58 3.14
C PRO A 11 -4.42 14.64 4.64
N ARG A 12 -5.40 13.85 5.12
CA ARG A 12 -5.87 13.92 6.52
C ARG A 12 -6.02 12.57 7.22
N ASP A 13 -6.19 11.50 6.46
CA ASP A 13 -6.61 10.21 7.01
C ASP A 13 -5.57 9.12 6.72
N THR A 14 -5.61 8.06 7.52
CA THR A 14 -4.86 6.84 7.18
C THR A 14 -5.44 6.24 5.92
N ARG A 15 -4.56 5.92 4.97
CA ARG A 15 -4.92 5.27 3.71
C ARG A 15 -4.54 3.79 3.75
N LEU A 16 -5.51 2.92 3.44
CA LEU A 16 -5.23 1.53 3.11
C LEU A 16 -4.91 1.43 1.62
N LEU A 17 -3.63 1.23 1.30
CA LEU A 17 -3.13 1.27 -0.06
C LEU A 17 -2.82 -0.14 -0.57
N PRO A 18 -3.41 -0.60 -1.68
CA PRO A 18 -3.03 -1.87 -2.29
C PRO A 18 -1.56 -1.86 -2.70
N VAL A 19 -0.81 -2.86 -2.24
CA VAL A 19 0.62 -3.01 -2.54
C VAL A 19 0.94 -4.41 -3.03
N ARG A 20 2.03 -4.49 -3.79
CA ARG A 20 2.71 -5.74 -4.11
C ARG A 20 4.05 -5.81 -3.40
N THR A 21 4.50 -7.01 -3.10
CA THR A 21 5.84 -7.28 -2.60
C THR A 21 6.78 -7.51 -3.77
N THR A 22 7.94 -6.87 -3.74
CA THR A 22 9.02 -7.04 -4.71
C THR A 22 10.26 -7.59 -4.01
N GLY A 23 11.32 -7.87 -4.76
CA GLY A 23 12.61 -8.26 -4.17
C GLY A 23 13.28 -7.16 -3.32
N THR A 24 12.79 -5.92 -3.37
CA THR A 24 13.39 -4.76 -2.70
C THR A 24 12.50 -4.12 -1.63
N GLY A 25 11.28 -4.63 -1.42
CA GLY A 25 10.33 -4.09 -0.46
C GLY A 25 8.90 -4.14 -0.99
N VAL A 26 8.07 -3.17 -0.60
CA VAL A 26 6.69 -3.04 -1.10
C VAL A 26 6.52 -1.84 -2.02
N ALA A 27 5.76 -2.02 -3.10
CA ALA A 27 5.48 -0.99 -4.09
C ALA A 27 3.96 -0.81 -4.27
N PRO A 28 3.48 0.41 -4.52
CA PRO A 28 2.06 0.69 -4.71
C PRO A 28 1.55 0.07 -6.01
N LEU A 29 0.28 -0.35 -6.00
CA LEU A 29 -0.43 -0.74 -7.22
C LEU A 29 -1.27 0.42 -7.76
N PRO A 30 -1.45 0.50 -9.10
CA PRO A 30 -2.42 1.41 -9.69
C PRO A 30 -3.85 0.98 -9.36
N TYR A 31 -4.82 1.85 -9.68
CA TYR A 31 -6.25 1.61 -9.42
C TYR A 31 -6.57 1.47 -7.93
N ASP A 32 -6.07 2.44 -7.17
CA ASP A 32 -6.09 2.56 -5.71
C ASP A 32 -7.10 3.63 -5.22
N GLY A 33 -8.02 4.04 -6.11
CA GLY A 33 -9.09 4.97 -5.80
C GLY A 33 -10.27 4.29 -5.09
N PRO A 34 -11.20 5.08 -4.51
CA PRO A 34 -12.42 4.55 -3.91
C PRO A 34 -13.19 3.67 -4.89
N ALA A 35 -13.76 2.57 -4.38
CA ALA A 35 -14.52 1.56 -5.15
C ALA A 35 -13.74 0.86 -6.28
N MET A 36 -12.41 1.00 -6.37
CA MET A 36 -11.61 0.27 -7.34
C MET A 36 -11.14 -1.07 -6.78
N LEU A 37 -11.78 -2.15 -7.21
CA LEU A 37 -11.41 -3.51 -6.76
C LEU A 37 -10.22 -4.10 -7.51
N ARG A 38 -9.83 -3.52 -8.66
CA ARG A 38 -8.76 -4.10 -9.47
C ARG A 38 -7.39 -4.04 -8.78
N GLY A 39 -7.05 -2.93 -8.15
CA GLY A 39 -5.81 -2.83 -7.38
C GLY A 39 -5.80 -3.81 -6.21
N LEU A 40 -6.93 -3.90 -5.48
CA LEU A 40 -7.10 -4.83 -4.36
C LEU A 40 -6.99 -6.29 -4.79
N ALA A 41 -7.61 -6.68 -5.91
CA ALA A 41 -7.60 -8.05 -6.40
C ALA A 41 -6.22 -8.54 -6.86
N LEU A 42 -5.30 -7.61 -7.17
CA LEU A 42 -3.93 -7.91 -7.57
C LEU A 42 -2.91 -7.67 -6.45
N ALA A 43 -3.35 -7.20 -5.29
CA ALA A 43 -2.48 -6.87 -4.19
C ALA A 43 -2.08 -8.11 -3.39
N ASP A 44 -0.85 -8.09 -2.88
CA ASP A 44 -0.41 -9.08 -1.90
C ASP A 44 -0.88 -8.68 -0.49
N ALA A 45 -1.01 -7.38 -0.24
CA ALA A 45 -1.42 -6.79 1.04
C ALA A 45 -1.99 -5.38 0.87
N LEU A 46 -2.60 -4.85 1.92
CA LEU A 46 -2.87 -3.42 2.08
C LEU A 46 -1.80 -2.80 2.99
N ALA A 47 -1.11 -1.77 2.53
CA ALA A 47 -0.24 -0.96 3.38
C ALA A 47 -1.06 0.05 4.18
N VAL A 48 -0.77 0.17 5.48
CA VAL A 48 -1.34 1.20 6.35
C VAL A 48 -0.47 2.46 6.23
N VAL A 49 -0.92 3.41 5.42
CA VAL A 49 -0.15 4.62 5.09
C VAL A 49 -0.70 5.80 5.90
N PRO A 50 0.12 6.46 6.74
CA PRO A 50 -0.35 7.61 7.52
C PRO A 50 -0.70 8.82 6.62
N PRO A 51 -1.40 9.82 7.17
CA PRO A 51 -1.52 11.11 6.51
C PRO A 51 -0.14 11.65 6.11
N GLY A 52 0.00 12.16 4.90
CA GLY A 52 1.29 12.62 4.35
C GLY A 52 2.10 11.56 3.60
N GLY A 53 1.76 10.29 3.72
CA GLY A 53 2.41 9.21 2.95
C GLY A 53 3.59 8.55 3.67
N ALA A 54 4.33 7.75 2.91
CA ALA A 54 5.60 7.17 3.32
C ALA A 54 6.61 7.33 2.18
N ALA A 55 7.84 7.71 2.50
CA ALA A 55 8.94 7.75 1.54
C ALA A 55 9.45 6.34 1.24
N ALA A 56 10.28 6.18 0.21
CA ALA A 56 10.99 4.92 -0.02
C ALA A 56 12.02 4.68 1.10
N GLY A 57 12.11 3.44 1.59
CA GLY A 57 12.96 3.06 2.72
C GLY A 57 12.27 3.15 4.08
N ASP A 58 11.08 3.75 4.17
CA ASP A 58 10.31 3.83 5.40
C ASP A 58 9.73 2.47 5.78
N ALA A 59 9.60 2.25 7.09
CA ALA A 59 8.85 1.12 7.61
C ALA A 59 7.34 1.37 7.45
N VAL A 60 6.61 0.34 7.02
CA VAL A 60 5.15 0.38 6.86
C VAL A 60 4.51 -0.91 7.38
N GLU A 61 3.37 -0.77 8.05
CA GLU A 61 2.53 -1.90 8.44
C GLU A 61 1.78 -2.45 7.22
N LEU A 62 1.71 -3.79 7.14
CA LEU A 62 0.95 -4.48 6.10
C LEU A 62 -0.19 -5.26 6.74
N LEU A 63 -1.39 -5.07 6.21
CA LEU A 63 -2.54 -5.92 6.46
C LEU A 63 -2.59 -6.99 5.36
N PRO A 64 -2.40 -8.28 5.69
CA PRO A 64 -2.49 -9.33 4.69
C PRO A 64 -3.92 -9.42 4.14
N LEU A 65 -4.06 -9.76 2.86
CA LEU A 65 -5.37 -10.06 2.32
C LEU A 65 -5.83 -11.44 2.78
N PRO A 66 -7.16 -11.68 2.93
CA PRO A 66 -7.66 -13.00 3.21
C PRO A 66 -7.24 -13.97 2.12
N THR A 67 -6.48 -15.00 2.48
CA THR A 67 -6.36 -16.21 1.69
C THR A 67 -7.59 -17.04 2.01
N GLY A 68 -8.43 -17.32 1.00
CA GLY A 68 -9.64 -18.13 1.18
C GLY A 68 -9.38 -19.50 1.79
#